data_AF-A0A7V9TW79-F1
#
_entry.id   AF-A0A7V9TW79-F1
#
_cell.length_a   1.000
_cell.length_b   1.000
_cell.length_c   1.000
_cell.angle_alpha   90.00
_cell.angle_beta   90.00
_cell.angle_gamma   90.00
#
_symmetry.space_group_name_H-M   'P 1'
#
loop_
_entity.id
_entity.type
_entity.pdbx_description
1 polymer ?
#
loop_
_entity_poly.entity_id
_entity_poly.type
_entity_poly.pdbx_seq_one_letter_code
_entity_poly.pdbx_strand_id
1 'polypeptide(L)' 'MSSDDRSTDKESNGLSDAARAEHEFLHERLRQELGREPTEEELDEWLRQHTEGY' A
#
# COMPACT_ATOMS: atom_id res chain seq x y z
N MET A 1 -2.39 -20.25 -35.36
CA MET A 1 -2.62 -18.79 -35.28
C MET A 1 -2.43 -18.39 -33.84
N SER A 2 -1.37 -17.64 -33.54
CA SER A 2 -1.27 -16.87 -32.30
C SER A 2 -2.19 -15.66 -32.45
N SER A 3 -3.08 -15.45 -31.48
CA SER A 3 -3.73 -14.18 -31.18
C SER A 3 -3.76 -14.08 -29.66
N ASP A 4 -3.00 -13.15 -29.10
CA ASP A 4 -3.46 -11.79 -28.79
C ASP A 4 -4.05 -11.82 -27.37
N ASP A 5 -3.21 -11.57 -26.36
CA ASP A 5 -3.05 -10.22 -25.80
C ASP A 5 -4.40 -9.65 -25.34
N ARG A 6 -4.84 -10.04 -24.15
CA ARG A 6 -5.73 -9.16 -23.37
C ARG A 6 -5.82 -9.56 -21.92
N SER A 7 -5.46 -8.58 -21.08
CA SER A 7 -5.98 -8.32 -19.73
C SER A 7 -4.94 -8.36 -18.61
N THR A 8 -3.81 -7.67 -18.78
CA THR A 8 -2.99 -7.21 -17.64
C THR A 8 -3.46 -5.85 -17.07
N ASP A 9 -4.55 -5.27 -17.60
CA ASP A 9 -5.10 -3.99 -17.11
C ASP A 9 -5.87 -4.11 -15.77
N LYS A 10 -6.28 -5.32 -15.39
CA LYS A 10 -7.04 -5.56 -14.15
C LYS A 10 -6.16 -5.76 -12.92
N GLU A 11 -4.88 -6.08 -13.10
CA GLU A 11 -3.91 -6.26 -12.02
C GLU A 11 -3.36 -4.92 -11.51
N SER A 12 -3.11 -3.96 -12.40
CA SER A 12 -2.59 -2.63 -12.02
C SER A 12 -3.57 -1.81 -11.18
N ASN A 13 -4.88 -2.00 -11.39
CA ASN A 13 -5.90 -1.30 -10.60
C ASN A 13 -6.11 -1.95 -9.21
N GLY A 14 -5.96 -3.28 -9.11
CA GLY A 14 -6.05 -3.99 -7.83
C GLY A 14 -4.87 -3.71 -6.89
N LEU A 15 -3.66 -3.57 -7.43
CA LEU A 15 -2.47 -3.17 -6.68
C LEU A 15 -2.60 -1.75 -6.11
N SER A 16 -3.18 -0.83 -6.87
CA SER A 16 -3.38 0.55 -6.42
C SER A 16 -4.46 0.66 -5.33
N ASP A 17 -5.51 -0.15 -5.43
CA ASP A 17 -6.56 -0.25 -4.40
C ASP A 17 -6.04 -0.89 -3.12
N ALA A 18 -5.24 -1.96 -3.25
CA ALA A 18 -4.56 -2.60 -2.13
C ALA A 18 -3.59 -1.63 -1.43
N ALA A 19 -2.76 -0.91 -2.18
CA ALA A 19 -1.83 0.08 -1.62
C ALA A 19 -2.56 1.18 -0.84
N ARG A 20 -3.73 1.62 -1.34
CA ARG A 20 -4.57 2.59 -0.62
C ARG A 20 -5.17 2.01 0.66
N ALA A 21 -5.71 0.81 0.59
CA ALA A 21 -6.27 0.12 1.76
C ALA A 21 -5.20 -0.15 2.83
N GLU A 22 -3.99 -0.52 2.42
CA GLU A 22 -2.84 -0.67 3.30
C GLU A 22 -2.48 0.67 3.93
N HIS A 23 -2.37 1.75 3.14
CA HIS A 23 -2.07 3.08 3.69
C HIS A 23 -3.10 3.54 4.74
N GLU A 24 -4.39 3.36 4.50
CA GLU A 24 -5.46 3.69 5.46
C GLU A 24 -5.38 2.84 6.73
N PHE A 25 -5.13 1.54 6.59
CA PHE A 25 -4.95 0.62 7.73
C PHE A 25 -3.74 0.99 8.58
N LEU A 26 -2.62 1.35 7.94
CA LEU A 26 -1.41 1.76 8.62
C LEU A 26 -1.59 3.08 9.34
N HIS A 27 -2.26 4.04 8.70
CA HIS A 27 -2.57 5.31 9.33
C HIS A 27 -3.37 5.14 10.62
N GLU A 28 -4.42 4.31 10.60
CA GLU A 28 -5.22 4.02 11.79
C GLU A 28 -4.45 3.24 12.86
N ARG A 29 -3.57 2.32 12.44
CA ARG A 29 -2.76 1.52 13.36
C ARG A 29 -1.67 2.35 14.05
N LEU A 30 -0.90 3.12 13.29
CA LEU A 30 0.10 4.05 13.83
C LEU A 30 -0.56 5.07 14.75
N ARG A 31 -1.74 5.58 14.38
CA ARG A 31 -2.50 6.49 15.25
C ARG A 31 -2.85 5.87 16.59
N GLN A 32 -3.27 4.61 16.61
CA GLN A 32 -3.59 3.89 17.85
C GLN A 32 -2.33 3.59 18.68
N GLU A 33 -1.21 3.27 18.03
CA GLU A 33 0.05 2.94 18.71
C GLU A 33 0.73 4.17 19.30
N LEU A 34 0.77 5.28 18.55
CA LEU A 34 1.36 6.55 18.95
C LEU A 34 0.40 7.38 19.83
N GLY A 35 -0.91 7.12 19.77
CA GLY A 35 -1.94 7.92 20.44
C GLY A 35 -2.09 9.34 19.89
N ARG A 36 -1.48 9.63 18.72
CA ARG A 36 -1.54 10.91 17.99
C ARG A 36 -1.68 10.64 16.50
N GLU A 37 -2.04 11.66 15.72
CA GLU A 37 -2.07 11.54 14.26
C GLU A 37 -0.63 11.38 13.74
N PRO A 38 -0.29 10.24 13.10
CA PRO A 38 1.04 10.02 12.55
C PRO A 38 1.26 10.94 11.34
N THR A 39 2.49 11.40 11.15
CA THR A 39 2.83 12.22 9.97
C THR A 39 3.06 11.34 8.75
N GLU A 40 2.95 11.94 7.56
CA GLU A 40 3.24 11.25 6.30
C GLU A 40 4.67 10.67 6.27
N GLU A 41 5.64 11.33 6.92
CA GLU A 41 7.00 10.83 7.08
C GLU A 41 7.08 9.56 7.94
N GLU A 42 6.35 9.50 9.07
CA GLU A 42 6.30 8.30 9.92
C GLU A 42 5.61 7.13 9.20
N LEU A 43 4.59 7.42 8.37
CA LEU A 43 3.93 6.42 7.52
C LEU A 43 4.87 5.89 6.44
N ASP A 44 5.59 6.77 5.72
CA ASP A 44 6.54 6.37 4.66
C ASP A 44 7.69 5.54 5.24
N GLU A 45 8.22 5.93 6.41
CA GLU A 45 9.29 5.19 7.09
C GLU A 45 8.81 3.80 7.54
N TRP A 46 7.59 3.70 8.07
CA TRP A 46 7.00 2.42 8.45
C TRP A 46 6.76 1.52 7.23
N LEU A 47 6.21 2.10 6.15
CA LEU A 47 5.96 1.40 4.89
C LEU A 47 7.27 0.86 4.32
N ARG A 48 8.32 1.70 4.34
CA ARG A 48 9.66 1.37 3.88
C ARG A 48 10.29 0.26 4.72
N GLN A 49 10.25 0.35 6.05
CA GLN A 49 10.76 -0.72 6.92
C GLN A 49 10.01 -2.05 6.73
N HIS A 50 8.71 -2.01 6.45
CA HIS A 50 7.93 -3.23 6.21
C HIS A 50 8.18 -3.83 4.82
N THR A 51 8.38 -3.00 3.80
CA THR A 51 8.57 -3.43 2.39
C THR A 51 10.02 -3.76 2.04
N GLU A 52 11.01 -3.15 2.69
CA GLU A 52 12.45 -3.46 2.53
C GLU A 52 12.90 -4.68 3.36
N GLY A 53 11.99 -5.32 4.09
CA GLY A 53 12.26 -6.50 4.91
C GLY A 53 12.11 -7.86 4.22
N TYR A 54 11.92 -7.91 2.89
CA TYR A 54 11.72 -9.13 2.09
C TYR A 54 12.90 -9.45 1.16
#